data_AF-A0A5T0XVT4-F1
#
_entry.id   AF-A0A5T0XVT4-F1
#
_cell.length_a   1.000
_cell.length_b   1.000
_cell.length_c   1.000
_cell.angle_alpha   90.00
_cell.angle_beta   90.00
_cell.angle_gamma   90.00
#
_symmetry.space_group_name_H-M   'P 1'
#
loop_
_entity.id
_entity.type
_entity.pdbx_description
1 polymer ?
#
loop_
_entity_poly.entity_id
_entity_poly.type
_entity_poly.pdbx_seq_one_letter_code
_entity_poly.pdbx_strand_id
1 'polypeptide(L)'
;MLNPNSAIERVKNHLAYKLGQTVIEHRHNGGGYIALFKKLYKIKKQHKKEQKIYQQIIQVFPQLKYPSLETCLDYSEALRYKFHLSYILGEVLIKAYQNWYKGAGFKLKNNIKKADKEFQIFREILKEFKELNGEALKAIQDNKQLFLKEFPRIKNILKIHQNYQPIMNNIFHNFNYFIKNFDLIEEWLLSDKFKEKYKKENHPYPSLLDPKKLNDENEKINYHNISAELAWEMNLPLPENYEFIWLYHSGSGSGAMYKFFSLCEVNANAYAWESGIKMYKTMYCYMLTNTYSIAVAPTVVEDIFYNGKYMYRKLLYMITKDVPILWIARDPISVLKTGINHINVEKTYELSNINKARHFSSSLKSNFNFPKLYYGYSEDNKPSIYKFFLDLNNIHEQTCFTTQRRLELLKSNNYDCIEFNNINIKNAFNTFKILSKKYKFKCFEDQLAFQERIDHCDGSLLALPTVIDFHVNKDNIIKLIITKYNLSLTLNRNMVDITKEIIGQKNIMNIIILISKNDYKVAMYDKDVFNDIKKYVNNYILELENNELRIKNNAVTEKDILDFLKTNRTIRITLKQLIDENLKYVKKYHPEYLETWKYYQEFEKMCKELDENHVE
;
A
#
# COMPACT_ATOMS: atom_id res chain seq x y z
N MET A 1 38.32 -18.85 21.36
CA MET A 1 37.40 -18.95 20.21
C MET A 1 37.00 -17.53 19.84
N LEU A 2 36.89 -17.21 18.55
CA LEU A 2 36.35 -15.91 18.13
C LEU A 2 34.88 -15.84 18.53
N ASN A 3 34.39 -14.64 18.82
CA ASN A 3 32.97 -14.45 19.04
C ASN A 3 32.21 -14.83 17.75
N PRO A 4 31.41 -15.91 17.75
CA PRO A 4 30.70 -16.38 16.56
C PRO A 4 29.69 -15.34 16.04
N ASN A 5 29.24 -14.45 16.93
CA ASN A 5 28.22 -13.46 16.69
C ASN A 5 28.80 -12.07 16.33
N SER A 6 30.13 -11.91 16.26
CA SER A 6 30.76 -10.68 15.76
C SER A 6 31.27 -10.86 14.33
N ALA A 7 30.64 -10.18 13.37
CA ALA A 7 31.15 -10.07 12.01
C ALA A 7 32.48 -9.32 11.96
N ILE A 8 32.72 -8.33 12.83
CA ILE A 8 33.99 -7.58 12.85
C ILE A 8 35.16 -8.52 13.18
N GLU A 9 35.06 -9.30 14.26
CA GLU A 9 36.11 -10.26 14.64
C GLU A 9 36.33 -11.29 13.54
N ARG A 10 35.25 -11.77 12.92
CA ARG A 10 35.32 -12.76 11.85
C ARG A 10 35.98 -12.19 10.58
N VAL A 11 35.67 -10.96 10.18
CA VAL A 11 36.32 -10.27 9.05
C VAL A 11 37.80 -10.00 9.35
N LYS A 12 38.15 -9.56 10.56
CA LYS A 12 39.56 -9.42 10.99
C LYS A 12 40.31 -10.76 11.01
N ASN A 13 39.60 -11.86 11.24
CA ASN A 13 40.17 -13.21 11.18
C ASN A 13 40.37 -13.74 9.75
N HIS A 14 39.83 -13.08 8.72
CA HIS A 14 40.08 -13.48 7.33
C HIS A 14 41.58 -13.50 7.01
N LEU A 15 41.99 -14.45 6.17
CA LEU A 15 43.38 -14.57 5.76
C LEU A 15 43.92 -13.27 5.15
N ALA A 16 43.12 -12.59 4.33
CA ALA A 16 43.49 -11.32 3.72
C ALA A 16 43.88 -10.29 4.81
N TYR A 17 42.98 -10.02 5.75
CA TYR A 17 43.22 -9.08 6.84
C TYR A 17 44.48 -9.43 7.63
N LYS A 18 44.63 -10.70 8.07
CA LYS A 18 45.81 -11.19 8.80
C LYS A 18 47.11 -10.94 8.03
N LEU A 19 47.15 -11.29 6.74
CA LEU A 19 48.35 -11.14 5.92
C LEU A 19 48.74 -9.67 5.71
N GLY A 20 47.79 -8.81 5.36
CA GLY A 20 48.11 -7.41 5.14
C GLY A 20 48.42 -6.66 6.43
N GLN A 21 47.78 -7.01 7.56
CA GLN A 21 48.13 -6.49 8.88
C GLN A 21 49.60 -6.79 9.23
N THR A 22 50.04 -8.02 9.00
CA THR A 22 51.45 -8.41 9.19
C THR A 22 52.40 -7.64 8.28
N VAL A 23 52.01 -7.34 7.03
CA VAL A 23 52.82 -6.50 6.14
C VAL A 23 52.94 -5.07 6.68
N ILE A 24 51.85 -4.47 7.18
CA ILE A 24 51.86 -3.13 7.74
C ILE A 24 52.75 -3.08 9.00
N GLU A 25 52.57 -3.99 9.94
CA GLU A 25 53.38 -4.07 11.16
C GLU A 25 54.87 -4.28 10.86
N HIS A 26 55.19 -5.11 9.87
CA HIS A 26 56.58 -5.35 9.45
C HIS A 26 57.20 -4.14 8.73
N ARG A 27 56.41 -3.28 8.07
CA ARG A 27 56.89 -1.99 7.56
C ARG A 27 57.32 -1.05 8.68
N HIS A 28 56.62 -1.06 9.82
CA HIS A 28 56.94 -0.21 10.97
C HIS A 28 58.11 -0.75 11.80
N ASN A 29 58.23 -2.07 11.96
CA ASN A 29 59.17 -2.69 12.89
C ASN A 29 60.47 -3.21 12.25
N GLY A 30 60.61 -3.19 10.92
CA GLY A 30 61.81 -3.65 10.21
C GLY A 30 62.02 -5.17 10.22
N GLY A 31 63.18 -5.63 9.72
CA GLY A 31 63.60 -7.05 9.77
C GLY A 31 63.79 -7.76 8.42
N GLY A 32 63.80 -7.05 7.29
CA GLY A 32 64.11 -7.60 5.96
C GLY A 32 63.01 -8.49 5.35
N TYR A 33 63.11 -8.75 4.03
CA TYR A 33 62.07 -9.47 3.27
C TYR A 33 61.96 -10.96 3.65
N ILE A 34 63.07 -11.63 3.95
CA ILE A 34 63.10 -13.05 4.29
C ILE A 34 62.29 -13.32 5.58
N ALA A 35 62.43 -12.47 6.59
CA ALA A 35 61.66 -12.59 7.83
C ALA A 35 60.17 -12.37 7.59
N LEU A 36 59.79 -11.41 6.72
CA LEU A 36 58.41 -11.18 6.34
C LEU A 36 57.79 -12.41 5.66
N PHE A 37 58.48 -12.99 4.67
CA PHE A 37 57.99 -14.18 3.97
C PHE A 37 57.80 -15.37 4.92
N LYS A 38 58.73 -15.58 5.87
CA LYS A 38 58.59 -16.61 6.92
C LYS A 38 57.34 -16.37 7.78
N LYS A 39 57.09 -15.13 8.22
CA LYS A 39 55.90 -14.76 9.01
C LYS A 39 54.61 -15.00 8.23
N LEU A 40 54.52 -14.53 6.98
CA LEU A 40 53.35 -14.69 6.12
C LEU A 40 53.05 -16.18 5.86
N TYR A 41 54.07 -16.99 5.60
CA TYR A 41 53.93 -18.44 5.44
C TYR A 41 53.38 -19.11 6.71
N LYS A 42 53.91 -18.75 7.89
CA LYS A 42 53.43 -19.27 9.18
C LYS A 42 51.95 -18.95 9.40
N ILE A 43 51.54 -17.70 9.16
CA ILE A 43 50.14 -17.26 9.29
C ILE A 43 49.22 -18.04 8.36
N LYS A 44 49.59 -18.20 7.09
CA LYS A 44 48.81 -18.98 6.13
C LYS A 44 48.66 -20.44 6.57
N LYS A 45 49.77 -21.07 6.99
CA LYS A 45 49.78 -22.46 7.48
C LYS A 45 48.86 -22.62 8.68
N GLN A 46 48.97 -21.70 9.64
CA GLN A 46 48.14 -21.68 10.84
C GLN A 46 46.65 -21.48 10.52
N HIS A 47 46.32 -20.49 9.68
CA HIS A 47 44.94 -20.23 9.25
C HIS A 47 44.31 -21.45 8.55
N LYS A 48 45.05 -22.14 7.68
CA LYS A 48 44.59 -23.38 7.03
C LYS A 48 44.36 -24.51 8.04
N LYS A 49 45.20 -24.62 9.07
CA LYS A 49 45.02 -25.59 10.16
C LYS A 49 43.75 -25.28 10.97
N GLU A 50 43.57 -24.02 11.36
CA GLU A 50 42.37 -23.54 12.08
C GLU A 50 41.09 -23.82 11.29
N GLN A 51 41.08 -23.53 9.97
CA GLN A 51 39.93 -23.81 9.11
C GLN A 51 39.59 -25.31 9.03
N LYS A 52 40.60 -26.18 8.90
CA LYS A 52 40.40 -27.64 8.87
C LYS A 52 39.83 -28.16 10.19
N ILE A 53 40.39 -27.71 11.31
CA ILE A 53 39.90 -28.07 12.65
C ILE A 53 38.46 -27.63 12.81
N TYR A 54 38.13 -26.39 12.41
CA TYR A 54 36.76 -25.89 12.47
C TYR A 54 35.80 -26.73 11.61
N GLN A 55 36.19 -27.09 10.38
CA GLN A 55 35.39 -27.95 9.51
C GLN A 55 35.11 -29.33 10.12
N GLN A 56 36.10 -29.94 10.79
CA GLN A 56 35.91 -31.21 11.52
C GLN A 56 34.99 -31.03 12.73
N ILE A 57 35.13 -29.94 13.49
CA ILE A 57 34.28 -29.64 14.64
C ILE A 57 32.81 -29.51 14.22
N ILE A 58 32.51 -28.75 13.16
CA ILE A 58 31.11 -28.56 12.72
C ILE A 58 30.49 -29.80 12.05
N GLN A 59 31.32 -30.73 11.57
CA GLN A 59 30.84 -32.04 11.08
C GLN A 59 30.35 -32.91 12.24
N VAL A 60 31.03 -32.86 13.38
CA VAL A 60 30.66 -33.62 14.60
C VAL A 60 29.58 -32.87 15.40
N PHE A 61 29.63 -31.54 15.43
CA PHE A 61 28.73 -30.68 16.18
C PHE A 61 28.13 -29.58 15.28
N PRO A 62 27.09 -29.90 14.49
CA PRO A 62 26.47 -28.94 13.58
C PRO A 62 25.97 -27.65 14.25
N GLN A 63 25.59 -27.72 15.53
CA GLN A 63 25.14 -26.58 16.33
C GLN A 63 26.23 -25.52 16.60
N LEU A 64 27.52 -25.86 16.41
CA LEU A 64 28.65 -24.92 16.54
C LEU A 64 28.94 -24.17 15.23
N LYS A 65 28.16 -24.42 14.17
CA LYS A 65 28.29 -23.70 12.91
C LYS A 65 27.98 -22.22 13.14
N TYR A 66 28.87 -21.36 12.65
CA TYR A 66 28.70 -19.93 12.78
C TYR A 66 27.52 -19.47 11.92
N PRO A 67 26.72 -18.50 12.40
CA PRO A 67 25.69 -17.89 11.58
C PRO A 67 26.32 -17.20 10.36
N SER A 68 25.52 -16.91 9.33
CA SER A 68 25.95 -16.05 8.21
C SER A 68 26.55 -14.73 8.73
N LEU A 69 27.48 -14.14 7.99
CA LEU A 69 28.02 -12.83 8.39
C LEU A 69 26.91 -11.77 8.34
N GLU A 70 25.99 -11.86 7.38
CA GLU A 70 24.87 -10.91 7.22
C GLU A 70 23.93 -10.86 8.43
N THR A 71 23.86 -11.93 9.23
CA THR A 71 22.96 -12.04 10.39
C THR A 71 23.55 -11.49 11.68
N CYS A 72 24.83 -11.09 11.68
CA CYS A 72 25.47 -10.47 12.85
C CYS A 72 25.07 -8.99 12.96
N LEU A 73 24.79 -8.51 14.19
CA LEU A 73 24.38 -7.12 14.45
C LEU A 73 25.42 -6.09 13.98
N ASP A 74 26.71 -6.44 14.04
CA ASP A 74 27.84 -5.60 13.63
C ASP A 74 28.26 -5.80 12.15
N TYR A 75 27.44 -6.48 11.32
CA TYR A 75 27.78 -6.75 9.92
C TYR A 75 28.03 -5.49 9.09
N SER A 76 27.17 -4.49 9.21
CA SER A 76 27.29 -3.22 8.48
C SER A 76 28.61 -2.51 8.79
N GLU A 77 29.06 -2.58 10.05
CA GLU A 77 30.37 -2.04 10.44
C GLU A 77 31.52 -2.93 9.96
N ALA A 78 31.36 -4.25 10.00
CA ALA A 78 32.34 -5.22 9.52
C ALA A 78 32.68 -5.03 8.03
N LEU A 79 31.73 -4.58 7.20
CA LEU A 79 31.98 -4.24 5.80
C LEU A 79 33.05 -3.16 5.62
N ARG A 80 33.15 -2.18 6.54
CA ARG A 80 34.18 -1.13 6.49
C ARG A 80 35.59 -1.70 6.57
N TYR A 81 35.77 -2.80 7.30
CA TYR A 81 37.08 -3.47 7.44
C TYR A 81 37.55 -4.13 6.14
N LYS A 82 36.65 -4.44 5.19
CA LYS A 82 37.05 -4.91 3.85
C LYS A 82 37.70 -3.82 3.00
N PHE A 83 37.48 -2.56 3.35
CA PHE A 83 38.11 -1.39 2.72
C PHE A 83 39.36 -0.92 3.48
N HIS A 84 39.72 -1.57 4.59
CA HIS A 84 40.94 -1.25 5.33
C HIS A 84 42.19 -1.64 4.54
N LEU A 85 43.28 -0.89 4.70
CA LEU A 85 44.55 -1.16 4.01
C LEU A 85 45.03 -2.59 4.25
N SER A 86 44.90 -3.11 5.48
CA SER A 86 45.24 -4.49 5.84
C SER A 86 44.49 -5.51 4.97
N TYR A 87 43.21 -5.28 4.69
CA TYR A 87 42.41 -6.21 3.89
C TYR A 87 42.82 -6.15 2.41
N ILE A 88 42.91 -4.94 1.85
CA ILE A 88 43.26 -4.71 0.43
C ILE A 88 44.66 -5.26 0.11
N LEU A 89 45.67 -4.99 0.96
CA LEU A 89 47.02 -5.55 0.79
C LEU A 89 47.01 -7.07 0.89
N GLY A 90 46.24 -7.62 1.83
CA GLY A 90 46.01 -9.05 1.97
C GLY A 90 45.50 -9.71 0.70
N GLU A 91 44.50 -9.11 0.05
CA GLU A 91 43.98 -9.59 -1.23
C GLU A 91 45.04 -9.57 -2.33
N VAL A 92 45.85 -8.51 -2.41
CA VAL A 92 46.97 -8.42 -3.36
C VAL A 92 47.97 -9.56 -3.12
N LEU A 93 48.34 -9.84 -1.86
CA LEU A 93 49.27 -10.90 -1.51
C LEU A 93 48.71 -12.29 -1.87
N ILE A 94 47.44 -12.53 -1.59
CA ILE A 94 46.77 -13.80 -1.92
C ILE A 94 46.75 -13.98 -3.44
N LYS A 95 46.36 -12.95 -4.21
CA LYS A 95 46.33 -12.99 -5.68
C LYS A 95 47.72 -13.19 -6.29
N ALA A 96 48.73 -12.51 -5.75
CA ALA A 96 50.11 -12.65 -6.20
C ALA A 96 50.65 -14.05 -5.91
N TYR A 97 50.35 -14.61 -4.73
CA TYR A 97 50.71 -15.97 -4.38
C TYR A 97 50.00 -16.99 -5.27
N GLN A 98 48.71 -16.83 -5.55
CA GLN A 98 47.96 -17.77 -6.41
C GLN A 98 48.47 -17.78 -7.85
N ASN A 99 49.01 -16.67 -8.35
CA ASN A 99 49.49 -16.52 -9.72
C ASN A 99 51.02 -16.40 -9.80
N TRP A 100 51.73 -16.88 -8.79
CA TRP A 100 53.19 -16.73 -8.69
C TRP A 100 53.91 -17.32 -9.91
N TYR A 101 53.45 -18.49 -10.38
CA TYR A 101 53.96 -19.20 -11.56
C TYR A 101 53.69 -18.47 -12.89
N LYS A 102 52.79 -17.48 -12.91
CA LYS A 102 52.53 -16.59 -14.06
C LYS A 102 53.33 -15.29 -14.00
N GLY A 103 54.37 -15.23 -13.16
CA GLY A 103 55.20 -14.03 -12.98
C GLY A 103 54.55 -12.91 -12.15
N ALA A 104 53.46 -13.19 -11.41
CA ALA A 104 52.78 -12.16 -10.59
C ALA A 104 53.68 -11.56 -9.50
N GLY A 105 54.72 -12.28 -9.08
CA GLY A 105 55.74 -11.79 -8.14
C GLY A 105 56.48 -10.54 -8.65
N PHE A 106 56.79 -10.47 -9.94
CA PHE A 106 57.44 -9.30 -10.56
C PHE A 106 56.55 -8.06 -10.58
N LYS A 107 55.22 -8.26 -10.60
CA LYS A 107 54.21 -7.18 -10.58
C LYS A 107 53.80 -6.78 -9.16
N LEU A 108 54.26 -7.49 -8.12
CA LEU A 108 53.80 -7.29 -6.73
C LEU A 108 54.04 -5.87 -6.22
N LYS A 109 55.22 -5.28 -6.48
CA LYS A 109 55.53 -3.89 -6.09
C LYS A 109 54.54 -2.90 -6.70
N ASN A 110 54.19 -3.06 -7.97
CA ASN A 110 53.23 -2.20 -8.67
C ASN A 110 51.79 -2.42 -8.18
N ASN A 111 51.41 -3.68 -7.92
CA ASN A 111 50.10 -4.02 -7.37
C ASN A 111 49.90 -3.48 -5.95
N ILE A 112 50.95 -3.48 -5.12
CA ILE A 112 50.94 -2.83 -3.80
C ILE A 112 50.75 -1.32 -3.93
N LYS A 113 51.50 -0.66 -4.82
CA LYS A 113 51.30 0.79 -5.10
C LYS A 113 49.87 1.09 -5.58
N LYS A 114 49.28 0.21 -6.40
CA LYS A 114 47.88 0.33 -6.84
C LYS A 114 46.93 0.19 -5.65
N ALA A 115 47.12 -0.82 -4.79
CA ALA A 115 46.33 -1.01 -3.59
C ALA A 115 46.41 0.18 -2.61
N ASP A 116 47.59 0.79 -2.45
CA ASP A 116 47.75 2.00 -1.64
C ASP A 116 46.92 3.17 -2.21
N LYS A 117 46.87 3.34 -3.54
CA LYS A 117 46.01 4.34 -4.19
C LYS A 117 44.52 4.03 -4.03
N GLU A 118 44.11 2.78 -4.25
CA GLU A 118 42.73 2.33 -4.04
C GLU A 118 42.28 2.58 -2.59
N PHE A 119 43.15 2.29 -1.63
CA PHE A 119 42.89 2.55 -0.21
C PHE A 119 42.67 4.03 0.07
N GLN A 120 43.44 4.95 -0.53
CA GLN A 120 43.21 6.38 -0.32
C GLN A 120 41.82 6.80 -0.81
N ILE A 121 41.37 6.30 -1.96
CA ILE A 121 40.03 6.56 -2.48
C ILE A 121 38.94 6.07 -1.50
N PHE A 122 39.05 4.84 -1.01
CA PHE A 122 38.08 4.32 -0.04
C PHE A 122 38.12 5.06 1.29
N ARG A 123 39.32 5.38 1.78
CA ARG A 123 39.49 6.15 3.01
C ARG A 123 38.85 7.53 2.89
N GLU A 124 39.02 8.17 1.74
CA GLU A 124 38.45 9.48 1.44
C GLU A 124 36.92 9.44 1.43
N ILE A 125 36.30 8.53 0.67
CA ILE A 125 34.83 8.46 0.60
C ILE A 125 34.21 8.08 1.96
N LEU A 126 34.80 7.13 2.69
CA LEU A 126 34.29 6.70 3.99
C LEU A 126 34.45 7.77 5.08
N LYS A 127 35.44 8.66 4.93
CA LYS A 127 35.66 9.79 5.82
C LYS A 127 34.69 10.94 5.51
N GLU A 128 34.49 11.25 4.22
CA GLU A 128 33.63 12.34 3.78
C GLU A 128 32.13 11.99 3.96
N PHE A 129 31.72 10.76 3.64
CA PHE A 129 30.32 10.32 3.64
C PHE A 129 30.08 9.24 4.70
N LYS A 130 29.93 9.67 5.96
CA LYS A 130 29.72 8.75 7.10
C LYS A 130 28.41 7.96 7.00
N GLU A 131 27.43 8.50 6.28
CA GLU A 131 26.08 7.97 6.05
C GLU A 131 26.03 6.75 5.10
N LEU A 132 27.16 6.39 4.47
CA LEU A 132 27.25 5.17 3.67
C LEU A 132 26.86 3.94 4.50
N ASN A 133 25.70 3.37 4.15
CA ASN A 133 25.10 2.22 4.83
C ASN A 133 25.70 0.89 4.33
N GLY A 134 25.32 -0.22 4.96
CA GLY A 134 25.83 -1.55 4.62
C GLY A 134 25.56 -1.96 3.17
N GLU A 135 24.41 -1.57 2.61
CA GLU A 135 24.04 -1.86 1.22
C GLU A 135 24.94 -1.12 0.23
N ALA A 136 25.19 0.17 0.46
CA ALA A 136 26.11 0.97 -0.33
C ALA A 136 27.53 0.41 -0.30
N LEU A 137 28.02 0.02 0.90
CA LEU A 137 29.33 -0.59 1.06
C LEU A 137 29.44 -1.92 0.29
N LYS A 138 28.40 -2.76 0.34
CA LYS A 138 28.35 -4.00 -0.43
C LYS A 138 28.34 -3.72 -1.94
N ALA A 139 27.55 -2.74 -2.39
CA ALA A 139 27.51 -2.33 -3.79
C ALA A 139 28.86 -1.81 -4.31
N ILE A 140 29.60 -1.03 -3.50
CA ILE A 140 30.97 -0.60 -3.81
C ILE A 140 31.89 -1.80 -3.93
N GLN A 141 31.77 -2.78 -3.01
CA GLN A 141 32.60 -3.98 -3.03
C GLN A 141 32.36 -4.80 -4.31
N ASP A 142 31.09 -5.02 -4.67
CA ASP A 142 30.69 -5.83 -5.81
C ASP A 142 31.02 -5.16 -7.16
N ASN A 143 31.00 -3.82 -7.21
CA ASN A 143 31.31 -3.02 -8.40
C ASN A 143 32.64 -2.27 -8.30
N LYS A 144 33.60 -2.79 -7.52
CA LYS A 144 34.86 -2.11 -7.15
C LYS A 144 35.58 -1.41 -8.30
N GLN A 145 35.78 -2.09 -9.44
CA GLN A 145 36.52 -1.49 -10.57
C GLN A 145 35.76 -0.33 -11.21
N LEU A 146 34.43 -0.45 -11.36
CA LEU A 146 33.59 0.60 -11.91
C LEU A 146 33.53 1.80 -10.96
N PHE A 147 33.37 1.56 -9.66
CA PHE A 147 33.42 2.61 -8.64
C PHE A 147 34.76 3.36 -8.66
N LEU A 148 35.90 2.66 -8.70
CA LEU A 148 37.22 3.30 -8.75
C LEU A 148 37.43 4.13 -10.03
N LYS A 149 36.88 3.67 -11.16
CA LYS A 149 36.92 4.39 -12.45
C LYS A 149 36.12 5.69 -12.39
N GLU A 150 34.92 5.64 -11.85
CA GLU A 150 33.99 6.78 -11.81
C GLU A 150 34.09 7.61 -10.52
N PHE A 151 35.01 7.28 -9.59
CA PHE A 151 35.09 7.90 -8.26
C PHE A 151 35.11 9.44 -8.29
N PRO A 152 35.90 10.14 -9.13
CA PRO A 152 35.89 11.60 -9.15
C PRO A 152 34.52 12.19 -9.47
N ARG A 153 33.79 11.58 -10.41
CA ARG A 153 32.45 11.99 -10.83
C ARG A 153 31.41 11.67 -9.75
N ILE A 154 31.45 10.45 -9.19
CA ILE A 154 30.60 10.04 -8.06
C ILE A 154 30.80 11.01 -6.89
N LYS A 155 32.05 11.31 -6.53
CA LYS A 155 32.38 12.23 -5.45
C LYS A 155 31.81 13.62 -5.71
N ASN A 156 31.91 14.12 -6.94
CA ASN A 156 31.33 15.40 -7.32
C ASN A 156 29.82 15.43 -7.10
N ILE A 157 29.09 14.40 -7.54
CA ILE A 157 27.64 14.28 -7.33
C ILE A 157 27.29 14.27 -5.85
N LEU A 158 27.95 13.42 -5.07
CA LEU A 158 27.68 13.35 -3.62
C LEU A 158 27.94 14.69 -2.92
N LYS A 159 28.95 15.46 -3.35
CA LYS A 159 29.21 16.81 -2.81
C LYS A 159 28.15 17.84 -3.20
N ILE A 160 27.72 17.85 -4.47
CA ILE A 160 26.68 18.76 -4.97
C ILE A 160 25.35 18.55 -4.24
N HIS A 161 25.09 17.32 -3.78
CA HIS A 161 23.83 16.93 -3.15
C HIS A 161 23.94 16.69 -1.64
N GLN A 162 25.10 16.92 -1.01
CA GLN A 162 25.35 16.61 0.41
C GLN A 162 24.36 17.29 1.39
N ASN A 163 23.83 18.46 1.01
CA ASN A 163 22.87 19.21 1.84
C ASN A 163 21.41 18.85 1.55
N TYR A 164 21.16 17.89 0.65
CA TYR A 164 19.84 17.42 0.29
C TYR A 164 19.69 15.94 0.67
N GLN A 165 19.48 15.71 1.97
CA GLN A 165 19.45 14.39 2.59
C GLN A 165 18.51 13.36 1.90
N PRO A 166 17.29 13.74 1.44
CA PRO A 166 16.43 12.81 0.71
C PRO A 166 17.07 12.15 -0.52
N ILE A 167 17.83 12.88 -1.35
CA ILE A 167 18.49 12.28 -2.51
C ILE A 167 19.73 11.47 -2.09
N MET A 168 20.44 11.91 -1.05
CA MET A 168 21.60 11.16 -0.51
C MET A 168 21.16 9.78 0.00
N ASN A 169 20.07 9.72 0.75
CA ASN A 169 19.47 8.47 1.21
C ASN A 169 19.04 7.57 0.04
N ASN A 170 18.38 8.15 -0.98
CA ASN A 170 17.98 7.41 -2.17
C ASN A 170 19.19 6.83 -2.92
N ILE A 171 20.26 7.62 -3.12
CA ILE A 171 21.51 7.17 -3.76
C ILE A 171 22.14 6.02 -2.96
N PHE A 172 22.29 6.15 -1.65
CA PHE A 172 22.96 5.13 -0.83
C PHE A 172 22.15 3.85 -0.70
N HIS A 173 20.82 3.93 -0.59
CA HIS A 173 19.97 2.75 -0.60
C HIS A 173 20.04 2.01 -1.95
N ASN A 174 20.02 2.75 -3.06
CA ASN A 174 20.03 2.19 -4.41
C ASN A 174 21.44 2.18 -5.06
N PHE A 175 22.51 2.13 -4.26
CA PHE A 175 23.87 2.42 -4.74
C PHE A 175 24.36 1.46 -5.84
N ASN A 176 23.93 0.20 -5.79
CA ASN A 176 24.26 -0.79 -6.83
C ASN A 176 23.64 -0.41 -8.19
N TYR A 177 22.39 0.07 -8.19
CA TYR A 177 21.75 0.56 -9.41
C TYR A 177 22.39 1.88 -9.85
N PHE A 178 22.68 2.77 -8.90
CA PHE A 178 23.36 4.04 -9.13
C PHE A 178 24.69 3.87 -9.88
N ILE A 179 25.58 2.98 -9.41
CA ILE A 179 26.88 2.76 -10.07
C ILE A 179 26.70 2.18 -11.48
N LYS A 180 25.78 1.22 -11.65
CA LYS A 180 25.59 0.52 -12.94
C LYS A 180 25.00 1.43 -14.02
N ASN A 181 24.23 2.44 -13.64
CA ASN A 181 23.57 3.39 -14.53
C ASN A 181 24.07 4.82 -14.32
N PHE A 182 25.33 4.97 -13.90
CA PHE A 182 25.86 6.23 -13.38
C PHE A 182 25.79 7.38 -14.38
N ASP A 183 26.11 7.17 -15.66
CA ASP A 183 26.11 8.25 -16.67
C ASP A 183 24.73 8.91 -16.80
N LEU A 184 23.66 8.11 -16.85
CA LEU A 184 22.29 8.60 -16.98
C LEU A 184 21.80 9.28 -15.70
N ILE A 185 22.17 8.74 -14.54
CA ILE A 185 21.79 9.33 -13.25
C ILE A 185 22.57 10.63 -13.01
N GLU A 186 23.85 10.69 -13.39
CA GLU A 186 24.66 11.90 -13.31
C GLU A 186 24.05 13.02 -14.16
N GLU A 187 23.70 12.74 -15.43
CA GLU A 187 23.02 13.70 -16.31
C GLU A 187 21.75 14.26 -15.66
N TRP A 188 20.92 13.39 -15.10
CA TRP A 188 19.68 13.79 -14.44
C TRP A 188 19.94 14.65 -13.19
N LEU A 189 20.80 14.20 -12.28
CA LEU A 189 21.06 14.85 -11.00
C LEU A 189 21.82 16.19 -11.13
N LEU A 190 22.49 16.43 -12.26
CA LEU A 190 23.11 17.72 -12.59
C LEU A 190 22.18 18.67 -13.37
N SER A 191 21.03 18.19 -13.84
CA SER A 191 20.14 19.00 -14.67
C SER A 191 19.40 20.10 -13.89
N ASP A 192 19.10 21.21 -14.57
CA ASP A 192 18.23 22.26 -14.03
C ASP A 192 16.82 21.74 -13.75
N LYS A 193 16.35 20.77 -14.54
CA LYS A 193 15.04 20.13 -14.34
C LYS A 193 14.95 19.43 -12.99
N PHE A 194 16.00 18.69 -12.57
CA PHE A 194 16.04 18.09 -11.24
C PHE A 194 16.04 19.16 -10.14
N LYS A 195 16.81 20.23 -10.34
CA LYS A 195 16.90 21.32 -9.36
C LYS A 195 15.56 22.01 -9.15
N GLU A 196 14.87 22.39 -10.23
CA GLU A 196 13.56 23.04 -10.16
C GLU A 196 12.50 22.11 -9.58
N LYS A 197 12.47 20.83 -10.00
CA LYS A 197 11.45 19.87 -9.55
C LYS A 197 11.62 19.43 -8.10
N TYR A 198 12.85 19.23 -7.64
CA TYR A 198 13.12 18.56 -6.36
C TYR A 198 13.88 19.41 -5.34
N LYS A 199 14.97 20.08 -5.75
CA LYS A 199 15.80 20.84 -4.79
C LYS A 199 15.14 22.11 -4.30
N LYS A 200 14.50 22.87 -5.19
CA LYS A 200 13.96 24.20 -4.89
C LYS A 200 12.96 24.18 -3.73
N GLU A 201 12.12 23.16 -3.68
CA GLU A 201 11.08 22.99 -2.66
C GLU A 201 11.47 21.99 -1.56
N ASN A 202 12.73 21.55 -1.52
CA ASN A 202 13.23 20.52 -0.61
C ASN A 202 12.31 19.26 -0.58
N HIS A 203 12.00 18.75 -1.77
CA HIS A 203 11.02 17.67 -1.93
C HIS A 203 11.44 16.41 -1.14
N PRO A 204 10.55 15.74 -0.40
CA PRO A 204 10.95 14.65 0.50
C PRO A 204 11.30 13.33 -0.21
N TYR A 205 10.87 13.15 -1.47
CA TYR A 205 11.10 11.92 -2.25
C TYR A 205 11.62 12.22 -3.66
N PRO A 206 12.86 12.72 -3.82
CA PRO A 206 13.43 13.00 -5.15
C PRO A 206 13.71 11.71 -5.92
N SER A 207 13.35 11.69 -7.20
CA SER A 207 13.57 10.54 -8.08
C SER A 207 15.04 10.41 -8.48
N LEU A 208 15.54 9.17 -8.56
CA LEU A 208 16.91 8.90 -9.00
C LEU A 208 17.09 8.99 -10.52
N LEU A 209 16.00 8.92 -11.28
CA LEU A 209 15.96 8.97 -12.75
C LEU A 209 15.01 10.08 -13.21
N ASP A 210 15.21 10.58 -14.44
CA ASP A 210 14.32 11.57 -15.06
C ASP A 210 12.94 10.96 -15.35
N PRO A 211 11.88 11.37 -14.64
CA PRO A 211 10.54 10.83 -14.85
C PRO A 211 10.00 11.02 -16.27
N LYS A 212 10.43 12.09 -16.96
CA LYS A 212 9.95 12.37 -18.31
C LYS A 212 10.50 11.35 -19.30
N LYS A 213 11.80 11.01 -19.20
CA LYS A 213 12.43 9.98 -20.04
C LYS A 213 11.85 8.59 -19.74
N LEU A 214 11.49 8.30 -18.49
CA LEU A 214 10.95 6.99 -18.12
C LEU A 214 9.61 6.64 -18.81
N ASN A 215 8.85 7.64 -19.24
CA ASN A 215 7.60 7.46 -19.98
C ASN A 215 7.82 7.19 -21.49
N ASP A 216 9.03 7.38 -22.02
CA ASP A 216 9.34 7.09 -23.42
C ASP A 216 9.81 5.64 -23.58
N GLU A 217 9.04 4.82 -24.28
CA GLU A 217 9.36 3.41 -24.52
C GLU A 217 10.63 3.22 -25.38
N ASN A 218 11.06 4.25 -26.11
CA ASN A 218 12.28 4.21 -26.91
C ASN A 218 13.55 4.41 -26.07
N GLU A 219 13.41 4.90 -24.83
CA GLU A 219 14.53 5.05 -23.91
C GLU A 219 15.03 3.68 -23.44
N LYS A 220 16.35 3.54 -23.32
CA LYS A 220 17.00 2.30 -22.87
C LYS A 220 16.51 1.87 -21.48
N ILE A 221 16.19 2.83 -20.62
CA ILE A 221 15.64 2.64 -19.28
C ILE A 221 14.30 3.38 -19.24
N ASN A 222 13.22 2.64 -19.02
CA ASN A 222 11.85 3.16 -19.01
C ASN A 222 10.98 2.30 -18.07
N TYR A 223 9.73 2.70 -17.85
CA TYR A 223 8.86 2.01 -16.89
C TYR A 223 8.58 0.53 -17.21
N HIS A 224 8.70 0.09 -18.47
CA HIS A 224 8.51 -1.32 -18.85
C HIS A 224 9.69 -2.22 -18.48
N ASN A 225 10.87 -1.65 -18.22
CA ASN A 225 12.07 -2.42 -17.86
C ASN A 225 12.54 -2.23 -16.40
N ILE A 226 11.85 -1.39 -15.63
CA ILE A 226 12.04 -1.25 -14.18
C ILE A 226 10.89 -1.96 -13.46
N SER A 227 11.21 -2.81 -12.47
CA SER A 227 10.16 -3.42 -11.65
C SER A 227 9.50 -2.37 -10.75
N ALA A 228 8.22 -2.54 -10.45
CA ALA A 228 7.49 -1.60 -9.59
C ALA A 228 8.13 -1.44 -8.20
N GLU A 229 8.73 -2.49 -7.64
CA GLU A 229 9.48 -2.44 -6.38
C GLU A 229 10.70 -1.53 -6.49
N LEU A 230 11.52 -1.73 -7.52
CA LEU A 230 12.72 -0.93 -7.72
C LEU A 230 12.36 0.53 -8.03
N ALA A 231 11.28 0.75 -8.79
CA ALA A 231 10.76 2.09 -9.05
C ALA A 231 10.34 2.79 -7.75
N TRP A 232 9.65 2.09 -6.85
CA TRP A 232 9.31 2.60 -5.53
C TRP A 232 10.55 2.94 -4.69
N GLU A 233 11.54 2.03 -4.62
CA GLU A 233 12.77 2.27 -3.84
C GLU A 233 13.58 3.46 -4.37
N MET A 234 13.54 3.71 -5.68
CA MET A 234 14.21 4.84 -6.32
C MET A 234 13.39 6.14 -6.32
N ASN A 235 12.23 6.16 -5.64
CA ASN A 235 11.27 7.28 -5.61
C ASN A 235 10.84 7.74 -7.02
N LEU A 236 10.64 6.81 -7.95
CA LEU A 236 10.10 7.13 -9.26
C LEU A 236 8.60 7.40 -9.13
N PRO A 237 8.06 8.46 -9.77
CA PRO A 237 6.61 8.66 -9.81
C PRO A 237 5.94 7.56 -10.63
N LEU A 238 4.60 7.48 -10.54
CA LEU A 238 3.81 6.58 -11.36
C LEU A 238 3.97 6.90 -12.86
N PRO A 239 3.89 5.89 -13.75
CA PRO A 239 3.78 6.12 -15.18
C PRO A 239 2.62 7.08 -15.49
N GLU A 240 2.80 7.99 -16.44
CA GLU A 240 1.82 9.06 -16.72
C GLU A 240 0.59 8.58 -17.53
N ASN A 241 0.36 7.28 -17.61
CA ASN A 241 -0.79 6.68 -18.29
C ASN A 241 -2.03 6.61 -17.38
N TYR A 242 -2.52 7.76 -16.94
CA TYR A 242 -3.79 7.91 -16.22
C TYR A 242 -4.47 9.24 -16.51
N GLU A 243 -5.80 9.24 -16.55
CA GLU A 243 -6.58 10.38 -17.05
C GLU A 243 -7.04 11.37 -15.98
N PHE A 244 -7.21 10.90 -14.74
CA PHE A 244 -7.55 11.72 -13.58
C PHE A 244 -7.12 11.04 -12.28
N ILE A 245 -7.12 11.80 -11.19
CA ILE A 245 -6.85 11.29 -9.84
C ILE A 245 -8.17 11.17 -9.11
N TRP A 246 -8.51 9.97 -8.65
CA TRP A 246 -9.64 9.76 -7.76
C TRP A 246 -9.20 9.81 -6.30
N LEU A 247 -9.68 10.82 -5.58
CA LEU A 247 -9.42 10.98 -4.16
C LEU A 247 -10.42 10.12 -3.37
N TYR A 248 -9.97 8.96 -2.90
CA TYR A 248 -10.84 8.03 -2.16
C TYR A 248 -11.25 8.65 -0.82
N HIS A 249 -12.56 8.68 -0.53
CA HIS A 249 -13.12 9.23 0.71
C HIS A 249 -13.82 8.15 1.54
N SER A 250 -13.42 8.02 2.81
CA SER A 250 -14.11 7.19 3.79
C SER A 250 -15.54 7.70 4.01
N GLY A 251 -16.49 6.77 4.16
CA GLY A 251 -17.88 7.10 4.47
C GLY A 251 -18.58 7.99 3.44
N SER A 252 -18.11 8.06 2.20
CA SER A 252 -18.64 8.99 1.18
C SER A 252 -18.98 8.31 -0.15
N GLY A 253 -19.28 7.00 -0.14
CA GLY A 253 -19.70 6.27 -1.34
C GLY A 253 -18.57 5.76 -2.23
N SER A 254 -17.33 5.75 -1.74
CA SER A 254 -16.17 5.30 -2.53
C SER A 254 -16.26 3.83 -2.97
N GLY A 255 -16.89 2.95 -2.18
CA GLY A 255 -17.19 1.57 -2.59
C GLY A 255 -18.12 1.50 -3.81
N ALA A 256 -19.12 2.39 -3.88
CA ALA A 256 -20.00 2.49 -5.04
C ALA A 256 -19.25 3.04 -6.26
N MET A 257 -18.45 4.10 -6.09
CA MET A 257 -17.61 4.65 -7.15
C MET A 257 -16.67 3.61 -7.74
N TYR A 258 -16.00 2.80 -6.90
CA TYR A 258 -15.13 1.73 -7.35
C TYR A 258 -15.87 0.76 -8.30
N LYS A 259 -17.07 0.32 -7.89
CA LYS A 259 -17.90 -0.57 -8.72
C LYS A 259 -18.34 0.11 -10.02
N PHE A 260 -18.76 1.37 -9.95
CA PHE A 260 -19.22 2.12 -11.12
C PHE A 260 -18.07 2.38 -12.11
N PHE A 261 -16.87 2.68 -11.64
CA PHE A 261 -15.67 2.73 -12.48
C PHE A 261 -15.38 1.38 -13.13
N SER A 262 -15.45 0.29 -12.38
CA SER A 262 -15.27 -1.06 -12.94
C SER A 262 -16.30 -1.40 -14.01
N LEU A 263 -17.58 -1.06 -13.82
CA LEU A 263 -18.63 -1.22 -14.85
C LEU A 263 -18.31 -0.41 -16.11
N CYS A 264 -17.70 0.76 -15.95
CA CYS A 264 -17.30 1.68 -17.01
C CYS A 264 -15.91 1.37 -17.61
N GLU A 265 -15.35 0.18 -17.34
CA GLU A 265 -14.03 -0.25 -17.82
C GLU A 265 -12.87 0.70 -17.41
N VAL A 266 -13.04 1.43 -16.30
CA VAL A 266 -12.01 2.28 -15.70
C VAL A 266 -11.23 1.49 -14.66
N ASN A 267 -9.92 1.41 -14.84
CA ASN A 267 -9.03 0.67 -13.94
C ASN A 267 -8.67 1.52 -12.71
N ALA A 268 -9.29 1.17 -11.58
CA ALA A 268 -9.13 1.81 -10.28
C ALA A 268 -8.74 0.80 -9.18
N ASN A 269 -8.12 -0.33 -9.56
CA ASN A 269 -7.95 -1.52 -8.70
C ASN A 269 -7.01 -1.33 -7.50
N ALA A 270 -6.36 -0.17 -7.36
CA ALA A 270 -5.54 0.15 -6.19
C ALA A 270 -6.45 0.44 -4.99
N TYR A 271 -6.64 -0.56 -4.13
CA TYR A 271 -7.49 -0.44 -2.95
C TYR A 271 -6.92 0.57 -1.94
N ALA A 272 -7.70 1.60 -1.60
CA ALA A 272 -7.24 2.77 -0.86
C ALA A 272 -6.89 2.52 0.62
N TRP A 273 -7.08 1.29 1.10
CA TRP A 273 -6.71 0.85 2.46
C TRP A 273 -5.51 -0.10 2.49
N GLU A 274 -4.92 -0.41 1.33
CA GLU A 274 -3.65 -1.13 1.24
C GLU A 274 -2.47 -0.22 1.56
N SER A 275 -1.31 -0.78 1.90
CA SER A 275 -0.10 0.04 2.04
C SER A 275 0.24 0.81 0.77
N GLY A 276 0.82 2.00 0.91
CA GLY A 276 1.23 2.89 -0.18
C GLY A 276 2.12 2.22 -1.22
N ILE A 277 3.05 1.35 -0.80
CA ILE A 277 3.85 0.53 -1.73
C ILE A 277 2.98 -0.46 -2.52
N LYS A 278 1.99 -1.09 -1.88
CA LYS A 278 1.09 -2.03 -2.54
C LYS A 278 0.17 -1.31 -3.53
N MET A 279 -0.38 -0.17 -3.14
CA MET A 279 -1.15 0.72 -4.03
C MET A 279 -0.28 1.17 -5.21
N TYR A 280 0.93 1.69 -4.96
CA TYR A 280 1.87 2.10 -6.00
C TYR A 280 2.12 0.96 -7.00
N LYS A 281 2.47 -0.24 -6.51
CA LYS A 281 2.73 -1.40 -7.36
C LYS A 281 1.51 -1.79 -8.20
N THR A 282 0.32 -1.80 -7.62
CA THR A 282 -0.91 -2.11 -8.35
C THR A 282 -1.14 -1.10 -9.46
N MET A 283 -1.04 0.21 -9.14
CA MET A 283 -1.18 1.30 -10.12
C MET A 283 -0.15 1.23 -11.22
N TYR A 284 1.12 1.07 -10.84
CA TYR A 284 2.24 0.91 -11.76
C TYR A 284 1.98 -0.20 -12.76
N CYS A 285 1.55 -1.38 -12.29
CA CYS A 285 1.29 -2.52 -13.18
C CYS A 285 0.16 -2.22 -14.17
N TYR A 286 -0.99 -1.72 -13.71
CA TYR A 286 -2.12 -1.54 -14.62
C TYR A 286 -1.97 -0.33 -15.57
N MET A 287 -1.17 0.67 -15.20
CA MET A 287 -0.86 1.80 -16.07
C MET A 287 0.03 1.38 -17.26
N LEU A 288 0.72 0.24 -17.16
CA LEU A 288 1.50 -0.33 -18.26
C LEU A 288 0.70 -1.29 -19.16
N THR A 289 -0.58 -1.59 -18.86
CA THR A 289 -1.37 -2.60 -19.59
C THR A 289 -2.38 -2.02 -20.60
N ASN A 290 -2.23 -0.76 -21.02
CA ASN A 290 -3.06 -0.08 -22.04
C ASN A 290 -4.58 -0.07 -21.79
N THR A 291 -5.02 -0.20 -20.53
CA THR A 291 -6.42 0.02 -20.14
C THR A 291 -6.64 1.47 -19.73
N TYR A 292 -7.85 2.00 -19.93
CA TYR A 292 -8.23 3.31 -19.39
C TYR A 292 -8.03 3.29 -17.86
N SER A 293 -7.09 4.07 -17.36
CA SER A 293 -6.59 3.95 -15.98
C SER A 293 -6.68 5.28 -15.24
N ILE A 294 -6.84 5.20 -13.92
CA ILE A 294 -6.85 6.35 -13.02
C ILE A 294 -5.82 6.18 -11.92
N ALA A 295 -5.34 7.28 -11.34
CA ALA A 295 -4.58 7.22 -10.10
C ALA A 295 -5.56 7.23 -8.91
N VAL A 296 -5.38 6.34 -7.94
CA VAL A 296 -6.16 6.32 -6.71
C VAL A 296 -5.34 6.90 -5.57
N ALA A 297 -5.81 8.01 -5.00
CA ALA A 297 -5.18 8.63 -3.85
C ALA A 297 -5.79 8.12 -2.53
N PRO A 298 -4.96 7.75 -1.53
CA PRO A 298 -5.41 7.16 -0.27
C PRO A 298 -6.20 8.14 0.60
N THR A 299 -6.83 7.62 1.66
CA THR A 299 -7.61 8.41 2.63
C THR A 299 -6.74 9.21 3.61
N VAL A 300 -5.51 8.75 3.87
CA VAL A 300 -4.64 9.29 4.93
C VAL A 300 -3.41 9.97 4.31
N VAL A 301 -2.88 10.98 4.99
CA VAL A 301 -1.67 11.71 4.60
C VAL A 301 -0.42 11.28 5.36
N GLU A 302 -0.58 10.64 6.51
CA GLU A 302 0.50 10.28 7.42
C GLU A 302 1.10 8.89 7.12
N ASP A 303 2.39 8.78 7.43
CA ASP A 303 3.10 7.51 7.48
C ASP A 303 2.98 6.94 8.92
N ILE A 304 1.99 6.09 9.17
CA ILE A 304 1.76 5.49 10.50
C ILE A 304 2.84 4.43 10.79
N PHE A 305 3.48 4.48 11.98
CA PHE A 305 4.51 3.53 12.40
C PHE A 305 4.09 2.68 13.61
N TYR A 306 3.81 1.39 13.35
CA TYR A 306 4.46 0.23 13.99
C TYR A 306 4.54 -0.86 12.90
N ASN A 307 5.74 -1.37 12.58
CA ASN A 307 6.01 -2.43 11.58
C ASN A 307 5.78 -2.12 10.07
N GLY A 308 5.82 -0.86 9.61
CA GLY A 308 6.11 -0.56 8.20
C GLY A 308 4.95 -0.70 7.20
N LYS A 309 3.71 -0.42 7.60
CA LYS A 309 2.61 -0.12 6.67
C LYS A 309 1.98 1.17 7.20
N TYR A 310 1.92 2.28 6.47
CA TYR A 310 1.25 2.37 5.17
C TYR A 310 1.84 3.37 4.15
N MET A 311 2.97 4.05 4.40
CA MET A 311 3.70 4.90 3.41
C MET A 311 2.83 5.77 2.48
N TYR A 312 1.69 6.28 2.97
CA TYR A 312 0.71 6.98 2.13
C TYR A 312 1.21 8.35 1.70
N ARG A 313 2.00 8.99 2.55
CA ARG A 313 2.60 10.29 2.24
C ARG A 313 3.49 10.18 1.01
N LYS A 314 4.39 9.18 1.02
CA LYS A 314 5.25 8.87 -0.13
C LYS A 314 4.43 8.62 -1.39
N LEU A 315 3.37 7.81 -1.29
CA LEU A 315 2.50 7.51 -2.44
C LEU A 315 1.92 8.78 -3.08
N LEU A 316 1.40 9.71 -2.27
CA LEU A 316 0.83 10.97 -2.78
C LEU A 316 1.87 11.77 -3.58
N TYR A 317 3.14 11.79 -3.15
CA TYR A 317 4.23 12.42 -3.91
C TYR A 317 4.61 11.68 -5.21
N MET A 318 4.23 10.41 -5.36
CA MET A 318 4.47 9.65 -6.59
C MET A 318 3.39 9.88 -7.65
N ILE A 319 2.25 10.50 -7.29
CA ILE A 319 1.19 10.90 -8.21
C ILE A 319 1.52 12.33 -8.69
N THR A 320 2.09 12.47 -9.88
CA THR A 320 2.71 13.74 -10.33
C THR A 320 2.17 14.33 -11.62
N LYS A 321 1.34 13.61 -12.38
CA LYS A 321 0.76 14.11 -13.63
C LYS A 321 -0.28 15.16 -13.29
N ASP A 322 -0.23 16.31 -13.97
CA ASP A 322 -1.23 17.37 -13.82
C ASP A 322 -2.51 16.99 -14.57
N VAL A 323 -3.42 16.34 -13.85
CA VAL A 323 -4.73 15.92 -14.32
C VAL A 323 -5.80 16.33 -13.30
N PRO A 324 -7.10 16.35 -13.67
CA PRO A 324 -8.15 16.71 -12.73
C PRO A 324 -8.19 15.74 -11.54
N ILE A 325 -8.56 16.26 -10.37
CA ILE A 325 -8.82 15.46 -9.17
C ILE A 325 -10.32 15.38 -8.93
N LEU A 326 -10.85 14.16 -8.85
CA LEU A 326 -12.26 13.86 -8.62
C LEU A 326 -12.48 13.35 -7.19
N TRP A 327 -13.45 13.90 -6.46
CA TRP A 327 -13.89 13.37 -5.17
C TRP A 327 -15.36 13.64 -4.88
N ILE A 328 -15.85 13.00 -3.80
CA ILE A 328 -17.22 13.17 -3.33
C ILE A 328 -17.25 14.01 -2.06
N ALA A 329 -18.02 15.09 -2.08
CA ALA A 329 -18.37 15.86 -0.91
C ALA A 329 -19.67 15.33 -0.30
N ARG A 330 -19.71 15.26 1.03
CA ARG A 330 -20.84 14.74 1.79
C ARG A 330 -20.94 15.50 3.11
N ASP A 331 -22.17 15.62 3.62
CA ASP A 331 -22.44 16.07 4.98
C ASP A 331 -21.49 15.37 5.98
N PRO A 332 -20.62 16.11 6.69
CA PRO A 332 -19.62 15.53 7.57
C PRO A 332 -20.23 14.74 8.73
N ILE A 333 -21.42 15.09 9.23
CA ILE A 333 -22.10 14.31 10.27
C ILE A 333 -22.59 12.98 9.71
N SER A 334 -23.07 12.96 8.46
CA SER A 334 -23.40 11.72 7.77
C SER A 334 -22.17 10.85 7.45
N VAL A 335 -21.00 11.45 7.21
CA VAL A 335 -19.73 10.70 7.08
C VAL A 335 -19.40 9.99 8.39
N LEU A 336 -19.48 10.70 9.53
CA LEU A 336 -19.26 10.12 10.86
C LEU A 336 -20.24 8.98 11.14
N LYS A 337 -21.53 9.18 10.84
CA LYS A 337 -22.54 8.12 10.97
C LYS A 337 -22.14 6.85 10.21
N THR A 338 -21.71 6.99 8.96
CA THR A 338 -21.29 5.83 8.17
C THR A 338 -20.08 5.14 8.80
N GLY A 339 -19.11 5.90 9.34
CA GLY A 339 -17.98 5.34 10.09
C GLY A 339 -18.40 4.58 11.35
N ILE A 340 -19.23 5.19 12.20
CA ILE A 340 -19.69 4.60 13.47
C ILE A 340 -20.46 3.29 13.25
N ASN A 341 -21.28 3.24 12.20
CA ASN A 341 -22.05 2.06 11.85
C ASN A 341 -21.29 1.06 10.97
N HIS A 342 -19.99 1.27 10.73
CA HIS A 342 -19.20 0.39 9.87
C HIS A 342 -18.93 -0.95 10.57
N ILE A 343 -19.34 -2.05 9.95
CA ILE A 343 -19.11 -3.41 10.44
C ILE A 343 -17.73 -3.92 10.00
N ASN A 344 -17.15 -4.81 10.80
CA ASN A 344 -16.09 -5.69 10.33
C ASN A 344 -16.76 -6.91 9.67
N VAL A 345 -16.78 -6.93 8.34
CA VAL A 345 -17.46 -7.97 7.55
C VAL A 345 -16.87 -9.36 7.81
N GLU A 346 -15.55 -9.47 7.87
CA GLU A 346 -14.85 -10.75 8.09
C GLU A 346 -15.21 -11.35 9.45
N LYS A 347 -15.10 -10.54 10.51
CA LYS A 347 -15.47 -10.96 11.86
C LYS A 347 -16.97 -11.22 12.00
N THR A 348 -17.81 -10.44 11.32
CA THR A 348 -19.26 -10.69 11.24
C THR A 348 -19.56 -12.05 10.61
N TYR A 349 -18.87 -12.42 9.53
CA TYR A 349 -19.02 -13.72 8.87
C TYR A 349 -18.57 -14.88 9.74
N GLU A 350 -17.44 -14.71 10.43
CA GLU A 350 -16.90 -15.70 11.37
C GLU A 350 -17.91 -15.98 12.50
N LEU A 351 -18.36 -14.93 13.20
CA LEU A 351 -19.28 -15.04 14.33
C LEU A 351 -20.66 -15.58 13.94
N SER A 352 -21.10 -15.30 12.71
CA SER A 352 -22.44 -15.66 12.23
C SER A 352 -22.53 -17.05 11.62
N ASN A 353 -21.40 -17.72 11.35
CA ASN A 353 -21.33 -18.89 10.47
C ASN A 353 -22.12 -18.62 9.17
N ILE A 354 -21.59 -17.70 8.35
CA ILE A 354 -22.32 -17.11 7.21
C ILE A 354 -22.92 -18.16 6.26
N ASN A 355 -22.29 -19.33 6.12
CA ASN A 355 -22.81 -20.43 5.30
C ASN A 355 -24.18 -20.90 5.78
N LYS A 356 -24.38 -21.02 7.11
CA LYS A 356 -25.69 -21.36 7.70
C LYS A 356 -26.70 -20.22 7.59
N ALA A 357 -26.24 -18.97 7.57
CA ALA A 357 -27.10 -17.79 7.43
C ALA A 357 -27.49 -17.51 5.97
N ARG A 358 -26.90 -18.23 5.00
CA ARG A 358 -27.13 -18.09 3.55
C ARG A 358 -27.65 -19.36 2.89
N HIS A 359 -27.96 -20.40 3.66
CA HIS A 359 -28.46 -21.66 3.12
C HIS A 359 -29.57 -22.22 4.00
N PHE A 360 -30.76 -22.33 3.42
CA PHE A 360 -31.96 -22.84 4.10
C PHE A 360 -32.55 -24.03 3.36
N SER A 361 -33.25 -24.89 4.10
CA SER A 361 -33.99 -26.03 3.56
C SER A 361 -35.44 -25.95 4.01
N SER A 362 -36.38 -26.20 3.10
CA SER A 362 -37.82 -26.25 3.44
C SER A 362 -38.18 -27.41 4.38
N SER A 363 -37.30 -28.41 4.51
CA SER A 363 -37.50 -29.56 5.40
C SER A 363 -37.23 -29.24 6.89
N LEU A 364 -36.56 -28.13 7.18
CA LEU A 364 -36.25 -27.68 8.54
C LEU A 364 -37.29 -26.64 8.98
N LYS A 365 -37.76 -26.72 10.24
CA LYS A 365 -38.70 -25.73 10.81
C LYS A 365 -38.15 -24.31 10.63
N SER A 366 -39.06 -23.38 10.34
CA SER A 366 -38.89 -22.00 9.86
C SER A 366 -38.13 -21.04 10.79
N ASN A 367 -36.90 -21.37 11.18
CA ASN A 367 -36.01 -20.46 11.91
C ASN A 367 -34.90 -20.00 10.96
N PHE A 368 -35.17 -18.94 10.21
CA PHE A 368 -34.13 -18.28 9.40
C PHE A 368 -33.12 -17.61 10.33
N ASN A 369 -31.85 -17.96 10.19
CA ASN A 369 -30.77 -17.36 10.96
C ASN A 369 -30.16 -16.22 10.15
N PHE A 370 -30.12 -15.01 10.72
CA PHE A 370 -29.51 -13.85 10.08
C PHE A 370 -28.16 -13.50 10.75
N PRO A 371 -27.24 -12.85 10.01
CA PRO A 371 -25.95 -12.47 10.57
C PRO A 371 -26.06 -11.59 11.81
N LYS A 372 -25.23 -11.87 12.82
CA LYS A 372 -25.04 -11.00 13.99
C LYS A 372 -23.93 -10.01 13.67
N LEU A 373 -24.30 -8.74 13.51
CA LEU A 373 -23.37 -7.69 13.12
C LEU A 373 -22.31 -7.44 14.20
N TYR A 374 -21.07 -7.24 13.75
CA TYR A 374 -19.95 -6.83 14.59
C TYR A 374 -19.37 -5.51 14.06
N TYR A 375 -19.47 -4.44 14.85
CA TYR A 375 -19.08 -3.08 14.47
C TYR A 375 -17.57 -2.88 14.68
N GLY A 376 -16.85 -2.46 13.63
CA GLY A 376 -15.39 -2.43 13.61
C GLY A 376 -14.80 -1.50 14.66
N TYR A 377 -15.13 -0.20 14.60
CA TYR A 377 -14.66 0.82 15.55
C TYR A 377 -15.19 0.63 16.97
N SER A 378 -16.30 -0.09 17.12
CA SER A 378 -16.88 -0.33 18.45
C SER A 378 -16.35 -1.61 19.09
N GLU A 379 -15.76 -2.50 18.27
CA GLU A 379 -15.36 -3.85 18.65
C GLU A 379 -16.45 -4.64 19.39
N ASP A 380 -17.72 -4.42 19.01
CA ASP A 380 -18.88 -4.96 19.71
C ASP A 380 -20.05 -5.19 18.73
N ASN A 381 -21.11 -5.84 19.18
CA ASN A 381 -22.34 -6.10 18.42
C ASN A 381 -23.27 -4.88 18.37
N LYS A 382 -22.86 -3.75 18.95
CA LYS A 382 -23.56 -2.47 18.90
C LYS A 382 -22.58 -1.34 18.55
N PRO A 383 -23.02 -0.35 17.74
CA PRO A 383 -22.22 0.82 17.45
C PRO A 383 -22.07 1.70 18.71
N SER A 384 -20.90 2.30 18.88
CA SER A 384 -20.57 3.20 19.99
C SER A 384 -19.95 4.49 19.47
N ILE A 385 -20.65 5.61 19.69
CA ILE A 385 -20.18 6.95 19.33
C ILE A 385 -18.90 7.30 20.10
N TYR A 386 -18.87 6.98 21.41
CA TYR A 386 -17.73 7.28 22.27
C TYR A 386 -16.45 6.58 21.81
N LYS A 387 -16.50 5.26 21.56
CA LYS A 387 -15.32 4.50 21.09
C LYS A 387 -14.81 5.04 19.75
N PHE A 388 -15.71 5.32 18.82
CA PHE A 388 -15.33 5.88 17.53
C PHE A 388 -14.57 7.22 17.66
N PHE A 389 -14.98 8.10 18.57
CA PHE A 389 -14.26 9.36 18.81
C PHE A 389 -12.97 9.19 19.62
N LEU A 390 -12.82 8.14 20.42
CA LEU A 390 -11.51 7.80 21.01
C LEU A 390 -10.49 7.48 19.92
N ASP A 391 -10.89 6.68 18.93
CA ASP A 391 -10.03 6.35 17.79
C ASP A 391 -9.72 7.59 16.92
N LEU A 392 -10.73 8.43 16.63
CA LEU A 392 -10.52 9.66 15.86
C LEU A 392 -9.57 10.66 16.53
N ASN A 393 -9.55 10.71 17.87
CA ASN A 393 -8.66 11.60 18.61
C ASN A 393 -7.20 11.12 18.60
N ASN A 394 -6.93 9.87 18.21
CA ASN A 394 -5.57 9.45 17.88
C ASN A 394 -5.18 10.07 16.53
N ILE A 395 -4.37 11.13 16.59
CA ILE A 395 -3.87 11.92 15.44
C ILE A 395 -3.28 11.04 14.33
N HIS A 396 -2.80 9.84 14.66
CA HIS A 396 -2.25 8.87 13.72
C HIS A 396 -3.30 8.20 12.80
N GLU A 397 -4.59 8.27 13.11
CA GLU A 397 -5.65 7.49 12.43
C GLU A 397 -6.73 8.35 11.76
N GLN A 398 -6.42 9.60 11.38
CA GLN A 398 -7.36 10.47 10.67
C GLN A 398 -7.70 9.91 9.28
N THR A 399 -8.64 8.98 9.24
CA THR A 399 -9.13 8.27 8.05
C THR A 399 -10.25 9.05 7.33
N CYS A 400 -10.73 10.13 7.94
CA CYS A 400 -11.69 11.08 7.39
C CYS A 400 -11.18 12.52 7.57
N PHE A 401 -11.80 13.46 6.84
CA PHE A 401 -11.50 14.89 6.91
C PHE A 401 -10.05 15.30 6.57
N THR A 402 -9.48 14.64 5.57
CA THR A 402 -8.10 14.86 5.08
C THR A 402 -8.04 15.51 3.69
N THR A 403 -9.16 16.00 3.15
CA THR A 403 -9.26 16.45 1.75
C THR A 403 -8.25 17.56 1.46
N GLN A 404 -8.28 18.65 2.21
CA GLN A 404 -7.41 19.80 1.99
C GLN A 404 -5.92 19.42 2.00
N ARG A 405 -5.48 18.69 3.02
CA ARG A 405 -4.08 18.24 3.15
C ARG A 405 -3.62 17.37 1.96
N ARG A 406 -4.51 16.51 1.44
CA ARG A 406 -4.19 15.70 0.25
C ARG A 406 -4.13 16.53 -1.02
N LEU A 407 -5.03 17.50 -1.19
CA LEU A 407 -5.00 18.41 -2.34
C LEU A 407 -3.71 19.25 -2.36
N GLU A 408 -3.27 19.75 -1.19
CA GLU A 408 -2.01 20.49 -1.04
C GLU A 408 -0.78 19.66 -1.43
N LEU A 409 -0.79 18.36 -1.14
CA LEU A 409 0.30 17.44 -1.53
C LEU A 409 0.29 17.11 -3.03
N LEU A 410 -0.89 16.94 -3.63
CA LEU A 410 -1.05 16.59 -5.05
C LEU A 410 -0.83 17.78 -6.00
N LYS A 411 -0.89 19.03 -5.49
CA LYS A 411 -0.55 20.28 -6.22
C LYS A 411 -1.29 20.49 -7.56
N SER A 412 -2.45 19.86 -7.74
CA SER A 412 -3.33 20.13 -8.91
C SER A 412 -4.08 21.44 -8.70
N ASN A 413 -4.50 22.09 -9.79
CA ASN A 413 -5.40 23.26 -9.77
C ASN A 413 -6.77 22.96 -10.38
N ASN A 414 -7.01 21.72 -10.82
CA ASN A 414 -8.23 21.31 -11.49
C ASN A 414 -8.96 20.26 -10.67
N TYR A 415 -10.13 20.64 -10.17
CA TYR A 415 -10.84 19.90 -9.14
C TYR A 415 -12.29 19.70 -9.54
N ASP A 416 -12.75 18.46 -9.40
CA ASP A 416 -14.13 18.06 -9.62
C ASP A 416 -14.72 17.47 -8.35
N CYS A 417 -15.63 18.24 -7.75
CA CYS A 417 -16.30 17.88 -6.52
C CYS A 417 -17.76 17.50 -6.79
N ILE A 418 -18.11 16.24 -6.51
CA ILE A 418 -19.46 15.73 -6.69
C ILE A 418 -20.16 15.67 -5.33
N GLU A 419 -21.34 16.28 -5.22
CA GLU A 419 -22.20 16.11 -4.05
C GLU A 419 -22.72 14.67 -3.94
N PHE A 420 -22.73 14.10 -2.74
CA PHE A 420 -23.05 12.68 -2.48
C PHE A 420 -24.40 12.23 -3.06
N ASN A 421 -25.43 13.08 -3.09
CA ASN A 421 -26.73 12.73 -3.67
C ASN A 421 -26.66 12.52 -5.19
N ASN A 422 -25.64 13.02 -5.88
CA ASN A 422 -25.48 12.78 -7.32
C ASN A 422 -25.06 11.33 -7.62
N ILE A 423 -24.57 10.59 -6.63
CA ILE A 423 -24.22 9.16 -6.77
C ILE A 423 -25.20 8.23 -6.01
N ASN A 424 -26.37 8.74 -5.62
CA ASN A 424 -27.41 7.91 -5.04
C ASN A 424 -28.08 7.01 -6.11
N ILE A 425 -28.93 6.08 -5.67
CA ILE A 425 -29.62 5.11 -6.54
C ILE A 425 -30.48 5.74 -7.65
N LYS A 426 -30.86 7.02 -7.54
CA LYS A 426 -31.66 7.72 -8.56
C LYS A 426 -30.77 8.42 -9.59
N ASN A 427 -29.64 8.98 -9.14
CA ASN A 427 -28.85 9.93 -9.91
C ASN A 427 -27.56 9.33 -10.49
N ALA A 428 -27.03 8.25 -9.90
CA ALA A 428 -25.71 7.70 -10.23
C ALA A 428 -25.49 7.44 -11.72
N PHE A 429 -26.47 6.85 -12.42
CA PHE A 429 -26.36 6.58 -13.85
C PHE A 429 -26.15 7.84 -14.69
N ASN A 430 -26.97 8.88 -14.45
CA ASN A 430 -26.86 10.15 -15.17
C ASN A 430 -25.55 10.86 -14.85
N THR A 431 -25.12 10.81 -13.59
CA THR A 431 -23.82 11.33 -13.15
C THR A 431 -22.68 10.63 -13.90
N PHE A 432 -22.67 9.30 -14.00
CA PHE A 432 -21.65 8.56 -14.75
C PHE A 432 -21.74 8.79 -16.27
N LYS A 433 -22.92 9.09 -16.83
CA LYS A 433 -23.04 9.58 -18.22
C LYS A 433 -22.41 10.95 -18.43
N ILE A 434 -22.44 11.84 -17.43
CA ILE A 434 -21.77 13.14 -17.49
C ILE A 434 -20.26 12.96 -17.34
N LEU A 435 -19.83 12.16 -16.36
CA LEU A 435 -18.41 11.90 -16.10
C LEU A 435 -17.73 11.17 -17.27
N SER A 436 -18.41 10.20 -17.89
CA SER A 436 -17.88 9.48 -19.06
C SER A 436 -17.62 10.42 -20.24
N LYS A 437 -18.50 11.39 -20.49
CA LYS A 437 -18.28 12.44 -21.49
C LYS A 437 -17.12 13.37 -21.11
N LYS A 438 -17.05 13.78 -19.85
CA LYS A 438 -16.02 14.71 -19.35
C LYS A 438 -14.62 14.11 -19.41
N TYR A 439 -14.46 12.90 -18.90
CA TYR A 439 -13.19 12.20 -18.79
C TYR A 439 -12.90 11.27 -19.97
N LYS A 440 -13.88 11.02 -20.84
CA LYS A 440 -13.76 10.19 -22.05
C LYS A 440 -13.53 8.70 -21.78
N PHE A 441 -14.10 8.17 -20.70
CA PHE A 441 -14.20 6.72 -20.48
C PHE A 441 -15.54 6.16 -21.00
N LYS A 442 -15.64 4.83 -21.13
CA LYS A 442 -16.86 4.16 -21.61
C LYS A 442 -17.94 4.15 -20.52
N CYS A 443 -19.17 4.51 -20.84
CA CYS A 443 -20.29 4.33 -19.91
C CYS A 443 -20.90 2.93 -20.06
N PHE A 444 -21.19 2.26 -18.95
CA PHE A 444 -22.06 1.08 -18.96
C PHE A 444 -23.51 1.52 -19.19
N GLU A 445 -24.21 0.93 -20.16
CA GLU A 445 -25.54 1.42 -20.59
C GLU A 445 -26.71 0.88 -19.78
N ASP A 446 -26.53 -0.21 -19.04
CA ASP A 446 -27.58 -0.75 -18.19
C ASP A 446 -27.72 0.06 -16.90
N GLN A 447 -28.77 0.89 -16.88
CA GLN A 447 -29.11 1.78 -15.78
C GLN A 447 -29.33 1.03 -14.45
N LEU A 448 -29.89 -0.18 -14.48
CA LEU A 448 -30.24 -0.91 -13.25
C LEU A 448 -29.01 -1.22 -12.40
N ALA A 449 -27.85 -1.43 -13.02
CA ALA A 449 -26.58 -1.66 -12.32
C ALA A 449 -26.15 -0.48 -11.41
N PHE A 450 -26.64 0.73 -11.68
CA PHE A 450 -26.37 1.94 -10.89
C PHE A 450 -27.45 2.25 -9.85
N GLN A 451 -28.60 1.57 -9.89
CA GLN A 451 -29.76 1.85 -9.03
C GLN A 451 -29.82 0.96 -7.79
N GLU A 452 -28.75 0.24 -7.49
CA GLU A 452 -28.66 -0.65 -6.33
C GLU A 452 -27.64 -0.13 -5.32
N ARG A 453 -27.87 -0.49 -4.05
CA ARG A 453 -26.85 -0.33 -3.02
C ARG A 453 -25.70 -1.32 -3.22
N ILE A 454 -24.50 -0.77 -3.43
CA ILE A 454 -23.28 -1.55 -3.69
C ILE A 454 -22.65 -2.10 -2.41
N ASP A 455 -22.53 -1.27 -1.37
CA ASP A 455 -21.77 -1.58 -0.16
C ASP A 455 -22.67 -2.08 0.98
N HIS A 456 -22.17 -3.09 1.71
CA HIS A 456 -22.80 -3.80 2.84
C HIS A 456 -22.08 -3.57 4.17
N CYS A 457 -21.14 -2.64 4.22
CA CYS A 457 -20.40 -2.32 5.43
C CYS A 457 -21.25 -1.71 6.55
N ASP A 458 -22.57 -1.53 6.39
CA ASP A 458 -23.49 -1.24 7.49
C ASP A 458 -24.34 -2.45 7.93
N GLY A 459 -24.04 -3.63 7.37
CA GLY A 459 -24.76 -4.87 7.64
C GLY A 459 -26.02 -5.10 6.81
N SER A 460 -26.46 -4.12 6.02
CA SER A 460 -27.68 -4.25 5.23
C SER A 460 -27.58 -5.34 4.16
N LEU A 461 -28.61 -6.17 4.06
CA LEU A 461 -28.73 -7.29 3.12
C LEU A 461 -27.52 -8.24 3.13
N LEU A 462 -26.78 -8.31 4.24
CA LEU A 462 -25.59 -9.15 4.37
C LEU A 462 -25.94 -10.65 4.29
N ALA A 463 -27.20 -11.01 4.50
CA ALA A 463 -27.72 -12.36 4.27
C ALA A 463 -27.77 -12.76 2.78
N LEU A 464 -27.57 -11.84 1.84
CA LEU A 464 -27.57 -12.15 0.41
C LEU A 464 -26.14 -12.38 -0.13
N PRO A 465 -25.95 -13.26 -1.13
CA PRO A 465 -26.95 -14.15 -1.71
C PRO A 465 -27.33 -15.28 -0.75
N THR A 466 -28.59 -15.72 -0.79
CA THR A 466 -29.10 -16.87 -0.05
C THR A 466 -29.55 -17.96 -1.01
N VAL A 467 -29.25 -19.21 -0.69
CA VAL A 467 -29.74 -20.41 -1.38
C VAL A 467 -30.84 -21.07 -0.54
N ILE A 468 -31.95 -21.41 -1.16
CA ILE A 468 -33.04 -22.18 -0.55
C ILE A 468 -33.17 -23.50 -1.30
N ASP A 469 -32.95 -24.60 -0.59
CA ASP A 469 -33.24 -25.96 -1.04
C ASP A 469 -34.68 -26.31 -0.69
N PHE A 470 -35.55 -26.28 -1.69
CA PHE A 470 -36.96 -26.61 -1.54
C PHE A 470 -37.21 -28.08 -1.88
N HIS A 471 -37.50 -28.89 -0.86
CA HIS A 471 -37.81 -30.31 -1.02
C HIS A 471 -39.24 -30.49 -1.54
N VAL A 472 -39.37 -31.00 -2.77
CA VAL A 472 -40.65 -31.41 -3.34
C VAL A 472 -41.02 -32.81 -2.82
N ASN A 473 -40.05 -33.71 -2.80
CA ASN A 473 -40.14 -35.04 -2.19
C ASN A 473 -38.74 -35.48 -1.72
N LYS A 474 -38.56 -36.77 -1.38
CA LYS A 474 -37.27 -37.27 -0.87
C LYS A 474 -36.12 -37.14 -1.87
N ASP A 475 -36.41 -37.21 -3.17
CA ASP A 475 -35.40 -37.29 -4.24
C ASP A 475 -35.30 -36.00 -5.08
N ASN A 476 -36.32 -35.15 -5.05
CA ASN A 476 -36.41 -33.93 -5.83
C ASN A 476 -36.27 -32.67 -4.96
N ILE A 477 -35.20 -31.92 -5.18
CA ILE A 477 -34.90 -30.64 -4.51
C ILE A 477 -34.78 -29.55 -5.57
N ILE A 478 -35.61 -28.51 -5.42
CA ILE A 478 -35.55 -27.29 -6.23
C ILE A 478 -34.64 -26.28 -5.54
N LYS A 479 -33.63 -25.78 -6.24
CA LYS A 479 -32.72 -24.75 -5.70
C LYS A 479 -33.11 -23.35 -6.16
N LEU A 480 -33.37 -22.49 -5.19
CA LEU A 480 -33.67 -21.08 -5.40
C LEU A 480 -32.50 -20.23 -4.92
N ILE A 481 -32.13 -19.21 -5.67
CA ILE A 481 -31.10 -18.24 -5.29
C ILE A 481 -31.77 -16.88 -5.15
N ILE A 482 -31.78 -16.34 -3.93
CA ILE A 482 -32.21 -14.99 -3.65
C ILE A 482 -30.95 -14.12 -3.57
N THR A 483 -30.86 -13.12 -4.42
CA THR A 483 -29.67 -12.27 -4.57
C THR A 483 -30.07 -10.85 -4.92
N LYS A 484 -29.09 -10.01 -5.27
CA LYS A 484 -29.32 -8.65 -5.78
C LYS A 484 -28.92 -8.57 -7.25
N TYR A 485 -29.38 -7.52 -7.95
CA TYR A 485 -29.15 -7.36 -9.39
C TYR A 485 -27.67 -7.37 -9.76
N ASN A 486 -26.84 -6.57 -9.09
CA ASN A 486 -25.43 -6.48 -9.39
C ASN A 486 -24.67 -7.80 -9.16
N LEU A 487 -25.12 -8.63 -8.21
CA LEU A 487 -24.55 -9.95 -7.97
C LEU A 487 -25.04 -10.98 -9.00
N SER A 488 -26.28 -10.83 -9.48
CA SER A 488 -26.85 -11.73 -10.49
C SER A 488 -26.17 -11.60 -11.85
N LEU A 489 -25.60 -10.43 -12.18
CA LEU A 489 -24.83 -10.21 -13.41
C LEU A 489 -23.66 -11.19 -13.59
N THR A 490 -23.16 -11.79 -12.50
CA THR A 490 -22.07 -12.78 -12.53
C THR A 490 -22.54 -14.23 -12.53
N LEU A 491 -23.85 -14.47 -12.34
CA LEU A 491 -24.44 -15.81 -12.30
C LEU A 491 -24.74 -16.32 -13.72
N ASN A 492 -24.67 -17.65 -13.90
CA ASN A 492 -24.74 -18.33 -15.19
C ASN A 492 -26.04 -18.03 -15.99
N ARG A 493 -25.95 -18.00 -17.33
CA ARG A 493 -27.06 -17.81 -18.30
C ARG A 493 -28.18 -18.87 -18.25
N ASN A 494 -28.04 -19.94 -17.45
CA ASN A 494 -29.02 -21.01 -17.29
C ASN A 494 -30.03 -20.81 -16.15
N MET A 495 -30.08 -19.60 -15.58
CA MET A 495 -31.07 -19.23 -14.57
C MET A 495 -32.27 -18.52 -15.20
N VAL A 496 -33.43 -18.63 -14.55
CA VAL A 496 -34.68 -17.93 -14.84
C VAL A 496 -34.97 -17.00 -13.67
N ASP A 497 -35.25 -15.73 -13.94
CA ASP A 497 -35.72 -14.77 -12.96
C ASP A 497 -37.23 -14.96 -12.75
N ILE A 498 -37.63 -15.36 -11.55
CA ILE A 498 -39.03 -15.60 -11.14
C ILE A 498 -39.51 -14.58 -10.10
N THR A 499 -38.82 -13.45 -10.00
CA THR A 499 -39.09 -12.44 -8.96
C THR A 499 -40.54 -11.96 -9.03
N LYS A 500 -41.04 -11.65 -10.23
CA LYS A 500 -42.41 -11.14 -10.42
C LYS A 500 -43.47 -12.18 -10.05
N GLU A 501 -43.22 -13.45 -10.30
CA GLU A 501 -44.11 -14.56 -10.02
C GLU A 501 -44.25 -14.81 -8.51
N ILE A 502 -43.17 -14.59 -7.76
CA ILE A 502 -43.12 -14.83 -6.31
C ILE A 502 -43.58 -13.60 -5.51
N ILE A 503 -43.02 -12.41 -5.75
CA ILE A 503 -43.28 -11.19 -4.96
C ILE A 503 -44.11 -10.12 -5.67
N GLY A 504 -44.46 -10.32 -6.94
CA GLY A 504 -45.24 -9.36 -7.71
C GLY A 504 -44.44 -8.07 -8.02
N GLN A 505 -45.15 -6.94 -8.08
CA GLN A 505 -44.54 -5.62 -8.33
C GLN A 505 -43.90 -5.00 -7.08
N LYS A 506 -44.12 -5.58 -5.90
CA LYS A 506 -43.67 -5.04 -4.62
C LYS A 506 -42.27 -5.57 -4.29
N ASN A 507 -41.26 -5.04 -4.97
CA ASN A 507 -39.86 -5.38 -4.70
C ASN A 507 -39.17 -4.25 -3.92
N ILE A 508 -39.42 -4.19 -2.61
CA ILE A 508 -38.96 -3.08 -1.75
C ILE A 508 -37.44 -3.07 -1.57
N MET A 509 -36.79 -4.22 -1.68
CA MET A 509 -35.35 -4.40 -1.42
C MET A 509 -34.50 -4.54 -2.69
N ASN A 510 -35.10 -4.42 -3.89
CA ASN A 510 -34.44 -4.69 -5.18
C ASN A 510 -33.76 -6.08 -5.25
N ILE A 511 -34.40 -7.09 -4.67
CA ILE A 511 -33.92 -8.48 -4.70
C ILE A 511 -34.30 -9.18 -6.00
N ILE A 512 -33.54 -10.20 -6.38
CA ILE A 512 -33.81 -11.08 -7.51
C ILE A 512 -33.89 -12.51 -7.00
N ILE A 513 -34.89 -13.24 -7.49
CA ILE A 513 -35.12 -14.65 -7.19
C ILE A 513 -34.88 -15.44 -8.47
N LEU A 514 -33.83 -16.25 -8.43
CA LEU A 514 -33.38 -17.06 -9.56
C LEU A 514 -33.62 -18.55 -9.30
N ILE A 515 -34.00 -19.27 -10.34
CA ILE A 515 -34.15 -20.72 -10.35
C ILE A 515 -33.49 -21.31 -11.60
N SER A 516 -32.98 -22.54 -11.56
CA SER A 516 -32.44 -23.16 -12.77
C SER A 516 -33.55 -23.43 -13.80
N LYS A 517 -33.24 -23.38 -15.10
CA LYS A 517 -34.23 -23.69 -16.16
C LYS A 517 -34.89 -25.07 -16.00
N ASN A 518 -34.17 -26.04 -15.46
CA ASN A 518 -34.71 -27.39 -15.24
C ASN A 518 -35.66 -27.40 -14.04
N ASP A 519 -35.24 -26.82 -12.92
CA ASP A 519 -36.07 -26.74 -11.71
C ASP A 519 -37.31 -25.87 -11.93
N TYR A 520 -37.23 -24.85 -12.78
CA TYR A 520 -38.38 -24.03 -13.18
C TYR A 520 -39.46 -24.87 -13.87
N LYS A 521 -39.07 -25.79 -14.75
CA LYS A 521 -40.02 -26.70 -15.42
C LYS A 521 -40.69 -27.63 -14.41
N VAL A 522 -39.93 -28.14 -13.45
CA VAL A 522 -40.47 -28.98 -12.36
C VAL A 522 -41.44 -28.19 -11.50
N ALA A 523 -41.05 -26.97 -11.09
CA ALA A 523 -41.87 -26.08 -10.28
C ALA A 523 -43.18 -25.71 -10.98
N MET A 524 -43.16 -25.44 -12.29
CA MET A 524 -44.36 -25.03 -13.04
C MET A 524 -45.24 -26.20 -13.49
N TYR A 525 -44.74 -27.43 -13.47
CA TYR A 525 -45.54 -28.62 -13.78
C TYR A 525 -46.60 -28.89 -12.70
N ASP A 526 -46.27 -28.58 -11.44
CA ASP A 526 -47.16 -28.76 -10.29
C ASP A 526 -47.46 -27.40 -9.63
N LYS A 527 -48.71 -26.95 -9.77
CA LYS A 527 -49.16 -25.66 -9.23
C LYS A 527 -49.08 -25.60 -7.70
N ASP A 528 -49.26 -26.72 -7.01
CA ASP A 528 -49.21 -26.75 -5.54
C ASP A 528 -47.77 -26.59 -5.06
N VAL A 529 -46.82 -27.26 -5.72
CA VAL A 529 -45.37 -27.06 -5.47
C VAL A 529 -44.96 -25.61 -5.69
N PHE A 530 -45.40 -24.99 -6.79
CA PHE A 530 -45.08 -23.58 -7.04
C PHE A 530 -45.68 -22.65 -5.97
N ASN A 531 -46.92 -22.92 -5.54
CA ASN A 531 -47.58 -22.15 -4.48
C ASN A 531 -46.87 -22.31 -3.13
N ASP A 532 -46.37 -23.50 -2.80
CA ASP A 532 -45.62 -23.73 -1.57
C ASP A 532 -44.24 -23.05 -1.61
N ILE A 533 -43.54 -23.10 -2.75
CA ILE A 533 -42.32 -22.31 -2.98
C ILE A 533 -42.61 -20.83 -2.76
N LYS A 534 -43.67 -20.32 -3.39
CA LYS A 534 -44.08 -18.92 -3.26
C LYS A 534 -44.35 -18.55 -1.82
N LYS A 535 -45.06 -19.39 -1.06
CA LYS A 535 -45.34 -19.17 0.37
C LYS A 535 -44.06 -19.16 1.21
N TYR A 536 -43.18 -20.13 1.00
CA TYR A 536 -41.93 -20.25 1.75
C TYR A 536 -40.99 -19.06 1.49
N VAL A 537 -40.81 -18.69 0.21
CA VAL A 537 -39.94 -17.56 -0.17
C VAL A 537 -40.52 -16.24 0.32
N ASN A 538 -41.83 -16.01 0.25
CA ASN A 538 -42.45 -14.81 0.83
C ASN A 538 -42.25 -14.74 2.35
N ASN A 539 -42.32 -15.87 3.06
CA ASN A 539 -42.02 -15.91 4.49
C ASN A 539 -40.55 -15.55 4.79
N TYR A 540 -39.60 -16.06 4.01
CA TYR A 540 -38.19 -15.67 4.13
C TYR A 540 -38.00 -14.17 3.89
N ILE A 541 -38.64 -13.61 2.86
CA ILE A 541 -38.51 -12.19 2.51
C ILE A 541 -39.07 -11.31 3.64
N LEU A 542 -40.20 -11.68 4.24
CA LEU A 542 -40.74 -10.98 5.40
C LEU A 542 -39.76 -10.98 6.59
N GLU A 543 -39.15 -12.13 6.87
CA GLU A 543 -38.15 -12.24 7.95
C GLU A 543 -36.86 -11.48 7.64
N LEU A 544 -36.46 -11.42 6.36
CA LEU A 544 -35.36 -10.57 5.92
C LEU A 544 -35.69 -9.08 6.11
N GLU A 545 -36.90 -8.63 5.76
CA GLU A 545 -37.36 -7.25 6.01
C GLU A 545 -37.35 -6.91 7.51
N ASN A 546 -37.82 -7.84 8.35
CA ASN A 546 -37.76 -7.69 9.82
C ASN A 546 -36.31 -7.57 10.32
N ASN A 547 -35.39 -8.36 9.76
CA ASN A 547 -33.96 -8.26 10.08
C ASN A 547 -33.36 -6.90 9.66
N GLU A 548 -33.66 -6.42 8.46
CA GLU A 548 -33.20 -5.10 8.00
C GLU A 548 -33.74 -3.97 8.87
N LEU A 549 -34.99 -4.07 9.33
CA LEU A 549 -35.57 -3.11 10.27
C LEU A 549 -34.84 -3.13 11.63
N ARG A 550 -34.48 -4.32 12.13
CA ARG A 550 -33.68 -4.46 13.37
C ARG A 550 -32.30 -3.83 13.22
N ILE A 551 -31.63 -4.04 12.09
CA ILE A 551 -30.32 -3.42 11.79
C ILE A 551 -30.47 -1.90 11.80
N LYS A 552 -31.47 -1.37 11.08
CA LYS A 552 -31.74 0.07 11.02
C LYS A 552 -32.03 0.68 12.39
N ASN A 553 -32.81 -0.01 13.23
CA ASN A 553 -33.17 0.49 14.57
C ASN A 553 -32.00 0.44 15.57
N ASN A 554 -30.99 -0.40 15.33
CA ASN A 554 -29.79 -0.49 16.16
C ASN A 554 -28.67 0.46 15.69
N ALA A 555 -28.79 1.03 14.50
CA ALA A 555 -27.80 1.94 13.94
C ALA A 555 -27.85 3.31 14.63
N VAL A 556 -26.68 3.90 14.84
CA VAL A 556 -26.53 5.29 15.28
C VAL A 556 -27.05 6.22 14.18
N THR A 557 -27.80 7.25 14.56
CA THR A 557 -28.27 8.30 13.65
C THR A 557 -27.40 9.55 13.75
N GLU A 558 -27.50 10.45 12.76
CA GLU A 558 -26.85 11.76 12.85
C GLU A 558 -27.30 12.57 14.07
N LYS A 559 -28.56 12.42 14.49
CA LYS A 559 -29.09 13.09 15.68
C LYS A 559 -28.39 12.62 16.95
N ASP A 560 -28.18 11.31 17.09
CA ASP A 560 -27.47 10.75 18.25
C ASP A 560 -26.03 11.29 18.33
N ILE A 561 -25.36 11.48 17.17
CA ILE A 561 -24.03 12.09 17.10
C ILE A 561 -24.07 13.55 17.54
N LEU A 562 -25.04 14.34 17.07
CA LEU A 562 -25.20 15.73 17.48
C LEU A 562 -25.48 15.84 18.98
N ASP A 563 -26.36 15.01 19.53
CA ASP A 563 -26.67 14.99 20.96
C ASP A 563 -25.46 14.60 21.82
N PHE A 564 -24.62 13.68 21.33
CA PHE A 564 -23.33 13.38 21.95
C PHE A 564 -22.37 14.59 21.92
N LEU A 565 -22.26 15.29 20.79
CA LEU A 565 -21.35 16.44 20.63
C LEU A 565 -21.76 17.68 21.45
N LYS A 566 -23.06 17.84 21.76
CA LYS A 566 -23.55 18.90 22.67
C LYS A 566 -22.88 18.81 24.03
N THR A 567 -22.76 17.60 24.57
CA THR A 567 -22.24 17.35 25.92
C THR A 567 -20.73 17.14 25.96
N ASN A 568 -20.07 16.91 24.82
CA ASN A 568 -18.63 16.62 24.73
C ASN A 568 -17.84 17.75 24.07
N ARG A 569 -17.56 18.82 24.83
CA ARG A 569 -16.90 20.05 24.34
C ARG A 569 -15.59 19.83 23.60
N THR A 570 -14.65 19.08 24.18
CA THR A 570 -13.32 18.88 23.58
C THR A 570 -13.43 18.20 22.22
N ILE A 571 -14.21 17.12 22.12
CA ILE A 571 -14.43 16.38 20.87
C ILE A 571 -15.08 17.29 19.83
N ARG A 572 -16.10 18.07 20.23
CA ARG A 572 -16.78 19.02 19.35
C ARG A 572 -15.83 20.06 18.74
N ILE A 573 -14.98 20.68 19.57
CA ILE A 573 -14.03 21.71 19.10
C ILE A 573 -13.01 21.10 18.13
N THR A 574 -12.42 19.95 18.48
CA THR A 574 -11.47 19.26 17.59
C THR A 574 -12.12 18.88 16.27
N LEU A 575 -13.33 18.31 16.31
CA LEU A 575 -14.07 17.93 15.12
C LEU A 575 -14.40 19.14 14.24
N LYS A 576 -14.82 20.26 14.84
CA LYS A 576 -15.11 21.51 14.11
C LYS A 576 -13.91 21.99 13.31
N GLN A 577 -12.71 21.98 13.91
CA GLN A 577 -11.47 22.36 13.24
C GLN A 577 -11.17 21.46 12.04
N LEU A 578 -11.29 20.14 12.21
CA LEU A 578 -11.09 19.16 11.14
C LEU A 578 -12.09 19.34 9.99
N ILE A 579 -13.37 19.52 10.30
CA ILE A 579 -14.42 19.75 9.30
C ILE A 579 -14.18 21.06 8.56
N ASP A 580 -13.86 22.14 9.27
CA ASP A 580 -13.62 23.45 8.68
C ASP A 580 -12.45 23.44 7.70
N GLU A 581 -11.35 22.75 8.06
CA GLU A 581 -10.23 22.54 7.18
C GLU A 581 -10.62 21.70 5.96
N ASN A 582 -11.31 20.58 6.18
CA ASN A 582 -11.72 19.66 5.11
C ASN A 582 -12.67 20.30 4.10
N LEU A 583 -13.54 21.23 4.55
CA LEU A 583 -14.55 21.88 3.71
C LEU A 583 -14.08 23.18 3.07
N LYS A 584 -12.82 23.61 3.21
CA LYS A 584 -12.30 24.85 2.60
C LYS A 584 -12.66 25.00 1.12
N TYR A 585 -12.44 23.96 0.32
CA TYR A 585 -12.78 23.98 -1.11
C TYR A 585 -14.29 24.10 -1.33
N VAL A 586 -15.09 23.27 -0.65
CA VAL A 586 -16.54 23.23 -0.80
C VAL A 586 -17.17 24.56 -0.38
N LYS A 587 -16.75 25.14 0.75
CA LYS A 587 -17.21 26.47 1.20
C LYS A 587 -16.94 27.57 0.18
N LYS A 588 -15.83 27.48 -0.55
CA LYS A 588 -15.42 28.51 -1.52
C LYS A 588 -16.12 28.38 -2.87
N TYR A 589 -16.24 27.15 -3.39
CA TYR A 589 -16.66 26.91 -4.77
C TYR A 589 -18.01 26.21 -4.91
N HIS A 590 -18.50 25.57 -3.84
CA HIS A 590 -19.77 24.84 -3.82
C HIS A 590 -20.59 25.14 -2.55
N PRO A 591 -20.84 26.42 -2.20
CA PRO A 591 -21.64 26.76 -1.02
C PRO A 591 -23.06 26.15 -1.08
N GLU A 592 -23.60 25.95 -2.28
CA GLU A 592 -24.92 25.33 -2.52
C GLU A 592 -25.00 23.90 -1.97
N TYR A 593 -23.89 23.17 -1.88
CA TYR A 593 -23.89 21.83 -1.27
C TYR A 593 -24.18 21.92 0.22
N LEU A 594 -23.61 22.92 0.91
CA LEU A 594 -23.76 23.10 2.35
C LEU A 594 -25.21 23.41 2.75
N GLU A 595 -25.95 24.10 1.87
CA GLU A 595 -27.38 24.40 2.04
C GLU A 595 -28.27 23.15 2.03
N THR A 596 -27.81 22.07 1.40
CA THR A 596 -28.52 20.78 1.39
C THR A 596 -28.13 19.88 2.57
N TRP A 597 -27.03 20.18 3.25
CA TRP A 597 -26.51 19.36 4.35
C TRP A 597 -27.14 19.73 5.69
N LYS A 598 -28.32 19.15 5.92
CA LYS A 598 -29.12 19.39 7.13
C LYS A 598 -28.32 19.24 8.42
N TYR A 599 -27.58 18.14 8.58
CA TYR A 599 -26.93 17.84 9.86
C TYR A 599 -25.66 18.65 10.07
N TYR A 600 -24.96 19.02 9.00
CA TYR A 600 -23.90 20.02 9.06
C TYR A 600 -24.41 21.38 9.54
N GLN A 601 -25.56 21.84 9.04
CA GLN A 601 -26.16 23.10 9.49
C GLN A 601 -26.57 23.05 10.97
N GLU A 602 -27.18 21.94 11.42
CA GLU A 602 -27.49 21.72 12.82
C GLU A 602 -26.22 21.72 13.69
N PHE A 603 -25.13 21.11 13.21
CA PHE A 603 -23.83 21.11 13.87
C PHE A 603 -23.23 22.52 14.00
N GLU A 604 -23.19 23.30 12.91
CA GLU A 604 -22.68 24.68 12.91
C GLU A 604 -23.49 25.57 13.85
N LYS A 605 -24.82 25.46 13.83
CA LYS A 605 -25.71 26.20 14.74
C LYS A 605 -25.42 25.85 16.20
N MET A 606 -25.34 24.56 16.51
CA MET A 606 -25.00 24.06 17.85
C MET A 606 -23.63 24.57 18.32
N CYS A 607 -22.61 24.57 17.46
CA CYS A 607 -21.29 25.12 17.80
C CYS A 607 -21.38 26.60 18.17
N LYS A 608 -22.06 27.43 17.35
CA LYS A 608 -22.21 28.86 17.63
C LYS A 608 -22.90 29.12 18.98
N GLU A 609 -24.04 28.47 19.21
CA GLU A 609 -24.82 28.63 20.45
C GLU A 609 -24.01 28.23 21.70
N LEU A 610 -23.20 27.18 21.62
CA LEU A 610 -22.42 26.69 22.76
C LEU A 610 -21.12 27.46 22.96
N ASP A 611 -20.52 28.03 21.91
CA ASP A 611 -19.27 28.79 22.02
C ASP A 611 -19.52 30.24 22.49
N GLU A 612 -20.67 30.84 22.17
CA GLU A 612 -21.09 32.16 22.66
C GLU A 612 -21.41 32.15 24.18
N ASN A 613 -21.97 31.06 24.70
CA ASN A 613 -22.33 30.90 26.12
C ASN A 613 -21.14 30.62 27.07
N HIS A 614 -19.89 30.65 26.57
CA HIS A 614 -18.68 30.41 27.35
C HIS A 614 -17.73 31.62 27.39
N VAL A 615 -18.18 32.79 26.94
CA VAL A 615 -17.44 34.07 26.98
C VAL A 615 -17.91 34.99 28.14
N GLU A 616 -18.84 34.52 28.98
CA GLU A 616 -19.23 35.20 30.25
C GLU A 616 -18.53 34.60 31.48
#